data_AF-A0A086PII0-F1
#
_entry.id   AF-A0A086PII0-F1
#
_cell.length_a   1.000
_cell.length_b   1.000
_cell.length_c   1.000
_cell.angle_alpha   90.00
_cell.angle_beta   90.00
_cell.angle_gamma   90.00
#
_symmetry.space_group_name_H-M   'P 1'
#
loop_
_entity.id
_entity.type
_entity.pdbx_description
1 polymer ?
#
loop_
_entity_poly.entity_id
_entity_poly.type
_entity_poly.pdbx_seq_one_letter_code
_entity_poly.pdbx_strand_id
1 'polypeptide(L)'
;MASVTPLDVHLMKATTENAAPGFAPKDTTVPIVTTSSVLGITYNNGILLVADTLASYGRMTRFKDASRFFTLGSHTAVASTGDYSDHQMMERTLSRYALKDFLHDDNSVRTAHQYAALLSRLMYQKRSRMDPWWLSVIVAGYQGERSEAREVSEEQKKPFTLGYVDMYGTFYEEEVIATGLGRYFAVTLMRNRHRPDMSEE
;
A
#
# COMPACT_ATOMS: atom_id res chain seq x y z
N MET A 1 16.45 -5.52 26.30
CA MET A 1 15.66 -6.39 25.42
C MET A 1 15.70 -5.78 24.03
N ALA A 2 16.39 -6.40 23.07
CA ALA A 2 16.40 -5.91 21.69
C ALA A 2 14.95 -5.93 21.18
N SER A 3 14.43 -4.79 20.75
CA SER A 3 13.09 -4.68 20.18
C SER A 3 13.07 -5.46 18.88
N VAL A 4 12.56 -6.68 18.91
CA VAL A 4 12.43 -7.55 17.75
C VAL A 4 11.55 -6.84 16.73
N THR A 5 12.14 -6.49 15.58
CA THR A 5 11.40 -5.85 14.50
C THR A 5 10.77 -6.96 13.66
N PRO A 6 9.53 -6.84 13.17
CA PRO A 6 8.91 -7.85 12.29
C PRO A 6 9.64 -8.08 10.95
N LEU A 7 10.63 -7.22 10.65
CA LEU A 7 11.62 -7.35 9.57
C LEU A 7 12.85 -8.19 9.96
N ASP A 8 12.92 -8.70 11.21
CA ASP A 8 13.97 -9.62 11.62
C ASP A 8 13.84 -10.91 10.81
N VAL A 9 14.86 -11.15 9.99
CA VAL A 9 15.01 -12.32 9.11
C VAL A 9 14.86 -13.64 9.90
N HIS A 10 15.16 -13.62 11.21
CA HIS A 10 14.97 -14.76 12.12
C HIS A 10 13.49 -15.13 12.38
N LEU A 11 12.55 -14.19 12.29
CA LEU A 11 11.11 -14.45 12.36
C LEU A 11 10.52 -14.92 11.02
N MET A 12 11.26 -14.76 9.91
CA MET A 12 10.93 -15.36 8.62
C MET A 12 11.46 -16.80 8.49
N LYS A 13 11.64 -17.52 9.61
CA LYS A 13 12.04 -18.94 9.62
C LYS A 13 11.14 -19.83 8.73
N ALA A 14 9.84 -19.55 8.69
CA ALA A 14 8.90 -20.27 7.82
C ALA A 14 9.16 -20.03 6.31
N THR A 15 9.75 -18.88 5.93
CA THR A 15 10.21 -18.64 4.55
C THR A 15 11.50 -19.43 4.27
N THR A 16 12.39 -19.53 5.26
CA THR A 16 13.65 -20.29 5.16
C THR A 16 13.42 -21.79 5.07
N GLU A 17 12.44 -22.34 5.80
CA GLU A 17 12.08 -23.76 5.80
C GLU A 17 11.42 -24.21 4.48
N ASN A 18 10.78 -23.28 3.75
CA ASN A 18 10.16 -23.54 2.45
C ASN A 18 11.09 -23.24 1.25
N ALA A 19 12.34 -22.85 1.50
CA ALA A 19 13.30 -22.59 0.44
C ALA A 19 13.93 -23.91 -0.03
N ALA A 20 13.75 -24.25 -1.31
CA ALA A 20 14.48 -25.35 -1.92
C ALA A 20 16.00 -25.09 -1.80
N PRO A 21 16.82 -26.10 -1.48
CA PRO A 21 18.26 -25.93 -1.33
C PRO A 21 18.85 -25.35 -2.63
N GLY A 22 19.49 -24.18 -2.54
CA GLY A 22 20.05 -23.44 -3.68
C GLY A 22 19.19 -22.27 -4.21
N PHE A 23 17.95 -22.13 -3.75
CA PHE A 23 17.03 -21.04 -4.13
C PHE A 23 16.66 -20.17 -2.92
N ALA A 24 17.65 -19.64 -2.22
CA ALA A 24 17.38 -18.59 -1.23
C ALA A 24 16.81 -17.36 -1.96
N PRO A 25 15.72 -16.75 -1.45
CA PRO A 25 15.23 -15.48 -1.99
C PRO A 25 16.37 -14.45 -1.99
N LYS A 26 16.65 -13.88 -3.15
CA LYS A 26 17.61 -12.79 -3.29
C LYS A 26 16.89 -11.46 -3.21
N ASP A 27 17.59 -10.46 -2.69
CA ASP A 27 17.12 -9.08 -2.66
C ASP A 27 16.86 -8.55 -4.08
N THR A 28 15.83 -7.72 -4.21
CA THR A 28 15.36 -7.22 -5.49
C THR A 28 16.32 -6.15 -6.02
N THR A 29 17.10 -6.49 -7.04
CA THR A 29 17.96 -5.52 -7.76
C THR A 29 17.28 -4.97 -9.01
N VAL A 30 16.45 -5.80 -9.65
CA VAL A 30 15.67 -5.45 -10.84
C VAL A 30 14.31 -6.15 -10.71
N PRO A 31 13.19 -5.46 -10.94
CA PRO A 31 11.87 -6.08 -10.86
C PRO A 31 11.69 -7.06 -12.03
N ILE A 32 11.08 -8.22 -11.75
CA ILE A 32 11.00 -9.34 -12.71
C ILE A 32 9.57 -9.54 -13.20
N VAL A 33 8.64 -9.74 -12.27
CA VAL A 33 7.21 -9.86 -12.56
C VAL A 33 6.57 -8.56 -12.13
N THR A 34 6.21 -7.72 -13.08
CA THR A 34 5.70 -6.39 -12.82
C THR A 34 4.21 -6.26 -13.08
N THR A 35 3.59 -5.41 -12.29
CA THR A 35 2.20 -4.99 -12.45
C THR A 35 2.13 -3.63 -13.14
N SER A 36 0.97 -3.33 -13.71
CA SER A 36 0.69 -2.04 -14.36
C SER A 36 0.13 -1.03 -13.35
N SER A 37 -0.59 -0.04 -13.84
CA SER A 37 -1.06 1.13 -13.08
C SER A 37 -2.25 0.80 -12.18
N VAL A 38 -2.26 1.41 -11.00
CA VAL A 38 -3.41 1.54 -10.10
C VAL A 38 -3.89 2.99 -10.11
N LEU A 39 -5.20 3.19 -10.19
CA LEU A 39 -5.89 4.46 -10.11
C LEU A 39 -6.73 4.53 -8.84
N GLY A 40 -6.81 5.70 -8.23
CA GLY A 40 -7.64 5.95 -7.05
C GLY A 40 -8.29 7.33 -7.12
N ILE A 41 -9.55 7.40 -6.71
CA ILE A 41 -10.33 8.64 -6.64
C ILE A 41 -11.23 8.65 -5.40
N THR A 42 -11.28 9.78 -4.72
CA THR A 42 -12.24 10.02 -3.62
C THR A 42 -13.57 10.52 -4.15
N TYR A 43 -14.66 10.22 -3.47
CA TYR A 43 -15.99 10.77 -3.73
C TYR A 43 -16.72 10.99 -2.38
N ASN A 44 -17.91 11.57 -2.39
CA ASN A 44 -18.60 12.00 -1.15
C ASN A 44 -18.69 10.90 -0.08
N ASN A 45 -19.03 9.68 -0.51
CA ASN A 45 -19.35 8.58 0.40
C ASN A 45 -18.25 7.51 0.44
N GLY A 46 -17.10 7.72 -0.19
CA GLY A 46 -16.07 6.70 -0.22
C GLY A 46 -14.86 6.97 -1.11
N ILE A 47 -14.16 5.89 -1.41
CA ILE A 47 -12.99 5.87 -2.28
C ILE A 47 -13.15 4.73 -3.27
N LEU A 48 -12.85 5.00 -4.54
CA LEU A 48 -12.79 4.00 -5.58
C LEU A 48 -11.33 3.75 -5.96
N LEU A 49 -10.90 2.49 -5.90
CA LEU A 49 -9.62 2.04 -6.43
C LEU A 49 -9.84 1.10 -7.61
N VAL A 50 -9.03 1.27 -8.66
CA VAL A 50 -9.13 0.47 -9.88
C VAL A 50 -7.74 0.05 -10.34
N ALA A 51 -7.60 -1.21 -10.70
CA ALA A 51 -6.41 -1.76 -11.32
C ALA A 51 -6.78 -2.97 -12.19
N ASP A 52 -5.97 -3.26 -13.20
CA ASP A 52 -6.05 -4.51 -13.95
C ASP A 52 -5.51 -5.70 -13.13
N THR A 53 -5.83 -6.92 -13.54
CA THR A 53 -5.41 -8.17 -12.88
C THR A 53 -4.18 -8.81 -13.52
N LEU A 54 -3.50 -8.09 -14.42
CA LEU A 54 -2.36 -8.62 -15.15
C LEU A 54 -1.06 -8.44 -14.33
N ALA A 55 -0.23 -9.49 -14.34
CA ALA A 55 1.18 -9.41 -13.97
C ALA A 55 2.05 -9.94 -15.12
N SER A 56 2.99 -9.11 -15.56
CA SER A 56 3.79 -9.32 -16.76
C SER A 56 5.22 -9.69 -16.41
N TYR A 57 5.80 -10.62 -17.15
CA TYR A 57 7.22 -10.92 -17.13
C TYR A 57 7.86 -10.22 -18.34
N GLY A 58 8.36 -9.00 -18.13
CA GLY A 58 8.75 -8.12 -19.23
C GLY A 58 7.59 -7.88 -20.20
N ARG A 59 7.73 -8.35 -21.46
CA ARG A 59 6.70 -8.22 -22.50
C ARG A 59 5.66 -9.34 -22.50
N MET A 60 5.89 -10.40 -21.73
CA MET A 60 5.00 -11.57 -21.69
C MET A 60 3.94 -11.40 -20.61
N THR A 61 2.67 -11.55 -21.00
CA THR A 61 1.52 -11.60 -20.09
C THR A 61 1.48 -12.94 -19.35
N ARG A 62 2.31 -13.06 -18.28
CA ARG A 62 2.54 -14.35 -17.61
C ARG A 62 1.40 -14.80 -16.72
N PHE A 63 0.80 -13.87 -15.97
CA PHE A 63 -0.33 -14.12 -15.07
C PHE A 63 -1.45 -13.14 -15.40
N LYS A 64 -2.63 -13.67 -15.72
CA LYS A 64 -3.80 -12.88 -16.16
C LYS A 64 -4.78 -12.57 -15.02
N ASP A 65 -4.66 -13.33 -13.93
CA ASP A 65 -5.56 -13.27 -12.79
C ASP A 65 -4.74 -13.18 -11.49
N ALA A 66 -4.05 -12.06 -11.35
CA ALA A 66 -3.24 -11.72 -10.18
C ALA A 66 -3.84 -10.47 -9.52
N SER A 67 -4.53 -10.67 -8.40
CA SER A 67 -4.99 -9.56 -7.57
C SER A 67 -3.77 -8.81 -7.01
N ARG A 68 -3.86 -7.48 -7.01
CA ARG A 68 -2.92 -6.58 -6.34
C ARG A 68 -3.60 -5.71 -5.28
N PHE A 69 -4.80 -6.13 -4.87
CA PHE A 69 -5.57 -5.53 -3.79
C PHE A 69 -5.55 -6.45 -2.57
N PHE A 70 -5.33 -5.87 -1.40
CA PHE A 70 -5.56 -6.52 -0.12
C PHE A 70 -6.11 -5.53 0.89
N THR A 71 -6.82 -6.04 1.88
CA THR A 71 -7.46 -5.24 2.93
C THR A 71 -6.67 -5.37 4.23
N LEU A 72 -6.57 -4.27 4.98
CA LEU A 72 -5.97 -4.22 6.30
C LEU A 72 -7.03 -3.77 7.32
N GLY A 73 -7.29 -4.62 8.31
CA GLY A 73 -8.38 -4.38 9.26
C GLY A 73 -9.73 -4.24 8.56
N SER A 74 -10.60 -3.39 9.11
CA SER A 74 -11.99 -3.24 8.63
C SER A 74 -12.20 -2.11 7.63
N HIS A 75 -11.27 -1.14 7.56
CA HIS A 75 -11.52 0.15 6.91
C HIS A 75 -10.40 0.63 5.98
N THR A 76 -9.41 -0.21 5.68
CA THR A 76 -8.27 0.15 4.83
C THR A 76 -8.10 -0.87 3.71
N ALA A 77 -7.99 -0.38 2.48
CA ALA A 77 -7.61 -1.14 1.30
C ALA A 77 -6.26 -0.63 0.78
N VAL A 78 -5.41 -1.56 0.35
CA VAL A 78 -4.09 -1.25 -0.19
C VAL A 78 -3.96 -1.88 -1.56
N ALA A 79 -3.39 -1.10 -2.47
CA ALA A 79 -3.09 -1.52 -3.83
C ALA A 79 -1.69 -1.08 -4.21
N SER A 80 -0.95 -1.89 -4.98
CA SER A 80 0.40 -1.51 -5.40
C SER A 80 0.69 -1.81 -6.86
N THR A 81 1.57 -1.01 -7.41
CA THR A 81 2.24 -1.19 -8.70
C THR A 81 3.71 -1.54 -8.47
N GLY A 82 4.33 -2.25 -9.41
CA GLY A 82 5.75 -2.61 -9.35
C GLY A 82 5.96 -4.12 -9.30
N ASP A 83 7.01 -4.56 -8.61
CA ASP A 83 7.33 -5.98 -8.52
C ASP A 83 6.31 -6.76 -7.68
N TYR A 84 5.80 -7.85 -8.24
CA TYR A 84 4.74 -8.63 -7.61
C TYR A 84 5.23 -9.46 -6.41
N SER A 85 6.50 -9.83 -6.37
CA SER A 85 7.06 -10.57 -5.23
C SER A 85 7.23 -9.64 -4.01
N ASP A 86 7.67 -8.40 -4.25
CA ASP A 86 7.70 -7.37 -3.21
C ASP A 86 6.30 -7.04 -2.70
N HIS A 87 5.29 -7.01 -3.58
CA HIS A 87 3.88 -6.83 -3.17
C HIS A 87 3.44 -7.90 -2.17
N GLN A 88 3.71 -9.18 -2.46
CA GLN A 88 3.40 -10.29 -1.55
C GLN A 88 4.15 -10.18 -0.22
N MET A 89 5.41 -9.72 -0.25
CA MET A 89 6.20 -9.50 0.96
C MET A 89 5.61 -8.37 1.81
N MET A 90 5.22 -7.27 1.18
CA MET A 90 4.57 -6.13 1.82
C MET A 90 3.23 -6.55 2.43
N GLU A 91 2.37 -7.26 1.69
CA GLU A 91 1.08 -7.77 2.16
C GLU A 91 1.26 -8.63 3.41
N ARG A 92 2.18 -9.61 3.39
CA ARG A 92 2.48 -10.45 4.55
C ARG A 92 2.96 -9.64 5.73
N THR A 93 3.79 -8.62 5.50
CA THR A 93 4.36 -7.79 6.56
C THR A 93 3.28 -6.93 7.20
N LEU A 94 2.48 -6.22 6.41
CA LEU A 94 1.39 -5.37 6.91
C LEU A 94 0.28 -6.19 7.57
N SER A 95 -0.05 -7.36 7.02
CA SER A 95 -1.05 -8.26 7.63
C SER A 95 -0.61 -8.75 9.01
N ARG A 96 0.70 -8.98 9.23
CA ARG A 96 1.23 -9.30 10.57
C ARG A 96 1.10 -8.12 11.54
N TYR A 97 1.32 -6.90 11.08
CA TYR A 97 1.09 -5.71 11.91
C TYR A 97 -0.39 -5.60 12.29
N ALA A 98 -1.28 -5.68 11.30
CA ALA A 98 -2.73 -5.63 11.52
C ALA A 98 -3.19 -6.75 12.48
N LEU A 99 -2.68 -7.97 12.32
CA LEU A 99 -2.98 -9.09 13.21
C LEU A 99 -2.46 -8.84 14.63
N LYS A 100 -1.23 -8.33 14.78
CA LYS A 100 -0.69 -8.01 16.10
C LYS A 100 -1.53 -6.95 16.81
N ASP A 101 -1.99 -5.95 16.07
CA ASP A 101 -2.84 -4.89 16.60
C ASP A 101 -4.21 -5.43 17.01
N PHE A 102 -4.80 -6.30 16.19
CA PHE A 102 -6.03 -7.01 16.54
C PHE A 102 -5.88 -7.85 17.83
N LEU A 103 -4.76 -8.56 17.98
CA LEU A 103 -4.49 -9.36 19.17
C LEU A 103 -4.22 -8.55 20.43
N HIS A 104 -3.85 -7.27 20.31
CA HIS A 104 -3.68 -6.40 21.47
C HIS A 104 -5.02 -6.02 22.13
N ASP A 105 -6.14 -6.13 21.40
CA ASP A 105 -7.52 -5.98 21.89
C ASP A 105 -7.75 -4.75 22.79
N ASP A 106 -7.12 -3.62 22.45
CA ASP A 106 -7.22 -2.35 23.18
C ASP A 106 -8.30 -1.42 22.60
N ASN A 107 -9.17 -1.95 21.75
CA ASN A 107 -10.17 -1.23 20.96
C ASN A 107 -9.58 -0.11 20.07
N SER A 108 -8.28 -0.16 19.78
CA SER A 108 -7.60 0.80 18.92
C SER A 108 -7.41 0.22 17.52
N VAL A 109 -8.21 0.71 16.56
CA VAL A 109 -8.07 0.33 15.15
C VAL A 109 -7.20 1.36 14.45
N ARG A 110 -6.19 0.89 13.71
CA ARG A 110 -5.34 1.78 12.91
C ARG A 110 -6.10 2.36 11.73
N THR A 111 -5.96 3.66 11.53
CA THR A 111 -6.53 4.37 10.39
C THR A 111 -5.69 4.17 9.12
N ALA A 112 -6.29 4.41 7.96
CA ALA A 112 -5.58 4.32 6.68
C ALA A 112 -4.33 5.23 6.62
N HIS A 113 -4.41 6.46 7.16
CA HIS A 113 -3.26 7.35 7.27
C HIS A 113 -2.14 6.74 8.11
N GLN A 114 -2.47 6.11 9.24
CA GLN A 114 -1.47 5.47 10.11
C GLN A 114 -0.78 4.31 9.39
N TYR A 115 -1.52 3.51 8.62
CA TYR A 115 -0.93 2.47 7.77
C TYR A 115 -0.03 3.05 6.68
N ALA A 116 -0.45 4.12 6.00
CA ALA A 116 0.38 4.78 4.99
C ALA A 116 1.68 5.36 5.59
N ALA A 117 1.58 5.96 6.78
CA ALA A 117 2.72 6.49 7.51
C ALA A 117 3.65 5.38 8.04
N LEU A 118 3.11 4.22 8.43
CA LEU A 118 3.91 3.05 8.77
C LEU A 118 4.64 2.54 7.52
N LEU A 119 3.93 2.41 6.40
CA LEU A 119 4.47 1.94 5.14
C LEU A 119 5.59 2.84 4.62
N SER A 120 5.44 4.16 4.71
CA SER A 120 6.49 5.11 4.28
C SER A 120 7.79 4.92 5.07
N ARG A 121 7.70 4.63 6.38
CA ARG A 121 8.86 4.31 7.22
C ARG A 121 9.50 2.98 6.84
N LEU A 122 8.69 1.95 6.55
CA LEU A 122 9.18 0.64 6.11
C LEU A 122 9.92 0.75 4.76
N MET A 123 9.32 1.44 3.79
CA MET A 123 9.92 1.73 2.49
C MET A 123 11.23 2.50 2.63
N TYR A 124 11.24 3.55 3.46
CA TYR A 124 12.44 4.35 3.72
C TYR A 124 13.55 3.52 4.38
N GLN A 125 13.21 2.68 5.35
CA GLN A 125 14.17 1.77 6.00
C GLN A 125 14.81 0.81 4.99
N LYS A 126 14.00 0.22 4.11
CA LYS A 126 14.44 -0.69 3.04
C LYS A 126 15.38 0.02 2.06
N ARG A 127 14.99 1.21 1.59
CA ARG A 127 15.86 2.10 0.80
C ARG A 127 17.19 2.39 1.50
N SER A 128 17.18 2.73 2.78
CA SER A 128 18.42 3.04 3.54
C SER A 128 19.36 1.84 3.68
N ARG A 129 18.84 0.61 3.57
CA ARG A 129 19.63 -0.62 3.52
C ARG A 129 20.10 -1.00 2.12
N MET A 130 19.87 -0.13 1.12
CA MET A 130 20.16 -0.38 -0.29
C MET A 130 19.43 -1.61 -0.86
N ASP A 131 18.29 -1.96 -0.26
CA ASP A 131 17.38 -3.05 -0.67
C ASP A 131 15.94 -2.49 -0.65
N PRO A 132 15.57 -1.61 -1.60
CA PRO A 132 14.23 -1.04 -1.64
C PRO A 132 13.21 -2.06 -2.15
N TRP A 133 11.99 -2.02 -1.62
CA TRP A 133 10.86 -2.66 -2.31
C TRP A 133 10.52 -1.86 -3.55
N TRP A 134 10.45 -2.54 -4.70
CA TRP A 134 10.25 -1.90 -6.00
C TRP A 134 8.77 -1.62 -6.27
N LEU A 135 8.15 -0.85 -5.37
CA LEU A 135 6.73 -0.64 -5.30
C LEU A 135 6.35 0.84 -5.29
N SER A 136 5.23 1.15 -5.93
CA SER A 136 4.45 2.37 -5.70
C SER A 136 3.08 1.97 -5.19
N VAL A 137 2.71 2.45 -4.01
CA VAL A 137 1.57 1.93 -3.25
C VAL A 137 0.54 3.02 -3.03
N ILE A 138 -0.72 2.66 -3.20
CA ILE A 138 -1.88 3.47 -2.84
C ILE A 138 -2.54 2.82 -1.62
N VAL A 139 -2.69 3.60 -0.57
CA VAL A 139 -3.40 3.22 0.66
C VAL A 139 -4.66 4.06 0.72
N ALA A 140 -5.81 3.42 0.70
CA ALA A 140 -7.10 4.07 0.75
C ALA A 140 -7.88 3.58 1.97
N GLY A 141 -8.57 4.47 2.66
CA GLY A 141 -9.54 4.03 3.65
C GLY A 141 -10.24 5.14 4.37
N TYR A 142 -10.98 4.74 5.39
CA TYR A 142 -11.74 5.64 6.23
C TYR A 142 -10.93 5.99 7.49
N GLN A 143 -10.76 7.28 7.74
CA GLN A 143 -10.00 7.81 8.86
C GLN A 143 -10.85 7.89 10.15
N GLY A 144 -12.17 7.73 10.05
CA GLY A 144 -13.08 8.04 11.15
C GLY A 144 -13.33 9.53 11.28
N GLU A 145 -14.53 9.90 11.72
CA GLU A 145 -14.69 11.15 12.44
C GLU A 145 -13.93 10.99 13.74
N ARG A 146 -12.73 11.58 13.85
CA ARG A 146 -11.98 11.55 15.10
C ARG A 146 -12.77 12.30 16.17
N SER A 147 -13.60 11.58 16.91
CA SER A 147 -14.10 11.96 18.21
C SER A 147 -12.92 11.86 19.18
N GLU A 148 -12.51 13.03 19.65
CA GLU A 148 -11.57 13.26 20.76
C GLU A 148 -10.06 13.27 20.44
N ALA A 149 -9.41 14.32 20.96
CA ALA A 149 -7.96 14.56 21.09
C ALA A 149 -7.15 14.93 19.84
N ARG A 150 -7.39 16.14 19.34
CA ARG A 150 -6.45 17.28 19.27
C ARG A 150 -7.07 18.32 18.35
N GLU A 151 -7.05 19.58 18.77
CA GLU A 151 -7.41 20.74 17.95
C GLU A 151 -6.61 20.69 16.64
N VAL A 152 -7.20 20.11 15.61
CA VAL A 152 -6.75 20.18 14.23
C VAL A 152 -7.84 20.97 13.52
N SER A 153 -7.44 22.06 12.90
CA SER A 153 -8.27 23.04 12.21
C SER A 153 -9.44 22.38 11.46
N GLU A 154 -10.64 22.96 11.62
CA GLU A 154 -11.93 22.45 11.11
C GLU A 154 -11.97 22.19 9.59
N GLU A 155 -10.99 22.72 8.84
CA GLU A 155 -10.90 22.64 7.38
C GLU A 155 -10.46 21.27 6.81
N GLN A 156 -10.03 20.31 7.65
CA GLN A 156 -9.39 19.07 7.19
C GLN A 156 -10.05 17.76 7.65
N LYS A 157 -11.32 17.76 8.04
CA LYS A 157 -12.05 16.51 8.31
C LYS A 157 -12.58 15.90 7.01
N LYS A 158 -11.67 15.44 6.13
CA LYS A 158 -12.06 14.52 5.07
C LYS A 158 -12.18 13.11 5.68
N PRO A 159 -13.38 12.50 5.72
CA PRO A 159 -13.57 11.18 6.32
C PRO A 159 -12.76 10.09 5.62
N PHE A 160 -12.51 10.28 4.32
CA PHE A 160 -11.80 9.36 3.45
C PHE A 160 -10.41 9.89 3.12
N THR A 161 -9.40 9.04 3.27
CA THR A 161 -8.01 9.37 2.96
C THR A 161 -7.49 8.44 1.86
N LEU A 162 -6.88 9.07 0.85
CA LEU A 162 -6.23 8.40 -0.26
C LEU A 162 -4.76 8.83 -0.25
N GLY A 163 -3.89 7.92 0.16
CA GLY A 163 -2.46 8.15 0.35
C GLY A 163 -1.63 7.42 -0.70
N TYR A 164 -0.57 8.07 -1.17
CA TYR A 164 0.45 7.47 -2.04
C TYR A 164 1.76 7.32 -1.28
N VAL A 165 2.40 6.16 -1.43
CA VAL A 165 3.74 5.88 -0.90
C VAL A 165 4.65 5.37 -2.02
N ASP A 166 5.81 5.98 -2.18
CA ASP A 166 6.81 5.55 -3.17
C ASP A 166 7.87 4.62 -2.59
N MET A 167 8.64 3.96 -3.46
CA MET A 167 9.79 3.12 -3.07
C MET A 167 10.86 3.89 -2.29
N TYR A 168 10.88 5.22 -2.42
CA TYR A 168 11.78 6.08 -1.66
C TYR A 168 11.25 6.48 -0.27
N GLY A 169 10.04 6.07 0.09
CA GLY A 169 9.38 6.46 1.34
C GLY A 169 8.71 7.83 1.30
N THR A 170 8.60 8.46 0.13
CA THR A 170 7.82 9.69 -0.05
C THR A 170 6.33 9.38 0.17
N PHE A 171 5.67 10.17 1.01
CA PHE A 171 4.26 10.01 1.34
C PHE A 171 3.52 11.34 1.16
N TYR A 172 2.36 11.29 0.49
CA TYR A 172 1.44 12.41 0.37
C TYR A 172 0.00 11.89 0.21
N GLU A 173 -0.98 12.77 0.43
CA GLU A 173 -2.40 12.49 0.29
C GLU A 173 -3.02 13.44 -0.74
N GLU A 174 -3.87 12.90 -1.60
CA GLU A 174 -4.56 13.65 -2.66
C GLU A 174 -5.92 12.99 -2.94
N GLU A 175 -6.84 13.75 -3.54
CA GLU A 175 -8.18 13.24 -3.93
C GLU A 175 -8.15 12.31 -5.14
N VAL A 176 -7.12 12.45 -5.99
CA VAL A 176 -6.94 11.69 -7.23
C VAL A 176 -5.49 11.24 -7.30
N ILE A 177 -5.26 9.93 -7.26
CA ILE A 177 -3.92 9.35 -7.30
C ILE A 177 -3.83 8.32 -8.42
N ALA A 178 -2.71 8.31 -9.14
CA ALA A 178 -2.37 7.21 -10.03
C ALA A 178 -0.90 6.85 -9.92
N THR A 179 -0.63 5.59 -10.22
CA THR A 179 0.71 4.99 -10.25
C THR A 179 1.08 4.59 -11.68
N GLY A 180 2.36 4.29 -11.92
CA GLY A 180 2.84 3.80 -13.23
C GLY A 180 2.53 4.76 -14.39
N LEU A 181 2.05 4.20 -15.50
CA LEU A 181 1.65 4.96 -16.69
C LEU A 181 0.40 5.81 -16.46
N GLY A 182 -0.48 5.39 -15.53
CA GLY A 182 -1.67 6.13 -15.13
C GLY A 182 -1.36 7.55 -14.66
N ARG A 183 -0.18 7.77 -14.07
CA ARG A 183 0.28 9.10 -13.67
C ARG A 183 0.42 10.08 -14.83
N TYR A 184 0.78 9.60 -16.01
CA TYR A 184 1.03 10.45 -17.20
C TYR A 184 -0.22 10.63 -18.05
N PHE A 185 -1.08 9.61 -18.13
CA PHE A 185 -2.25 9.63 -19.02
C PHE A 185 -3.58 9.87 -18.29
N ALA A 186 -3.78 9.24 -17.14
CA ALA A 186 -5.08 9.23 -16.47
C ALA A 186 -5.25 10.39 -15.48
N VAL A 187 -4.20 10.77 -14.74
CA VAL A 187 -4.28 11.78 -13.66
C VAL A 187 -4.85 13.10 -14.16
N THR A 188 -4.39 13.61 -15.30
CA THR A 188 -4.88 14.89 -15.85
C THR A 188 -6.36 14.83 -16.17
N LEU A 189 -6.83 13.73 -16.77
CA LEU A 189 -8.25 13.54 -17.10
C LEU A 189 -9.11 13.41 -15.83
N MET A 190 -8.63 12.62 -14.86
CA MET A 190 -9.32 12.44 -13.59
C MET A 190 -9.41 13.75 -12.79
N ARG A 191 -8.31 14.49 -12.66
CA ARG A 191 -8.28 15.78 -11.94
C ARG A 191 -9.19 16.83 -12.60
N ASN A 192 -9.24 16.89 -13.93
CA ASN A 192 -10.13 17.82 -14.63
C ASN A 192 -11.61 17.52 -14.41
N ARG A 193 -11.97 16.26 -14.19
CA ARG A 193 -13.37 15.84 -14.03
C ARG A 193 -13.81 15.69 -12.58
N HIS A 194 -12.84 15.53 -11.66
CA HIS A 194 -13.07 15.34 -10.24
C HIS A 194 -13.76 16.55 -9.60
N ARG A 195 -14.72 16.27 -8.72
CA ARG A 195 -15.35 17.24 -7.82
C ARG A 195 -15.47 16.58 -6.44
N PRO A 196 -15.36 17.35 -5.34
CA PRO A 196 -15.54 16.79 -4.01
C PRO A 196 -16.95 16.19 -3.86
N ASP A 197 -17.95 16.85 -4.44
CA ASP A 197 -19.37 16.47 -4.31
C ASP A 197 -19.83 15.32 -5.22
N MET A 198 -18.92 14.51 -5.75
CA MET A 198 -19.28 13.40 -6.65
C MET A 198 -20.00 12.27 -5.90
N SER A 199 -21.01 11.70 -6.56
CA SER A 199 -21.60 10.41 -6.20
C SER A 199 -20.67 9.25 -6.57
N GLU A 200 -21.06 8.04 -6.16
CA GLU A 200 -20.42 6.80 -6.61
C GLU A 200 -20.62 6.56 -8.12
N GLU A 201 -21.78 6.97 -8.66
CA GLU A 201 -22.12 6.92 -10.10
C GLU A 201 -21.41 8.00 -10.93
#